data_AF-A0AB37P005-F1
#
_entry.id   AF-A0AB37P005-F1
#
_cell.length_a   1.000
_cell.length_b   1.000
_cell.length_c   1.000
_cell.angle_alpha   90.00
_cell.angle_beta   90.00
_cell.angle_gamma   90.00
#
_symmetry.space_group_name_H-M   'P 1'
#
loop_
_entity.id
_entity.type
_entity.pdbx_description
1 polymer ?
#
loop_
_entity_poly.entity_id
_entity_poly.type
_entity_poly.pdbx_seq_one_letter_code
_entity_poly.pdbx_strand_id
1 'polypeptide(L)'
;MKIAPIVDPHVRRPSPKPMQVDLRKAFILGTGLWTIALVVCICCWQFGHNLWFRTSTVICASGVVIGLLLLVWEFFDRSDYRRLGK
;
A
#
# COMPACT_ATOMS: atom_id res chain seq x y z
N MET A 1 18.29 32.32 18.24
CA MET A 1 16.93 31.84 17.89
C MET A 1 16.88 31.60 16.38
N LYS A 2 16.41 30.42 15.98
CA LYS A 2 16.62 29.77 14.68
C LYS A 2 15.68 30.32 13.60
N ILE A 3 15.73 31.62 13.30
CA ILE A 3 14.90 32.27 12.25
C ILE A 3 15.59 32.21 10.87
N ALA A 4 16.88 31.84 10.83
CA ALA A 4 17.66 31.70 9.60
C ALA A 4 16.97 30.93 8.44
N PRO A 5 16.17 29.85 8.66
CA PRO A 5 15.54 29.13 7.56
C PRO A 5 14.38 29.87 6.87
N ILE A 6 13.79 30.89 7.52
CA ILE A 6 12.70 31.69 6.93
C ILE A 6 13.25 32.85 6.10
N VAL A 7 14.44 33.35 6.45
CA VAL A 7 15.07 34.52 5.82
C VAL A 7 15.94 34.13 4.62
N ASP A 8 16.56 32.95 4.64
CA ASP A 8 17.40 32.46 3.55
C ASP A 8 17.07 30.99 3.20
N PRO A 9 16.43 30.73 2.04
CA PRO A 9 16.10 29.38 1.58
C PRO A 9 17.32 28.48 1.39
N HIS A 10 18.52 29.05 1.18
CA HIS A 10 19.75 28.29 0.93
C HIS A 10 20.38 27.73 2.21
N VAL A 11 19.94 28.19 3.39
CA VAL A 11 20.39 27.68 4.71
C VAL A 11 19.50 26.51 5.19
N ARG A 12 18.61 25.99 4.33
CA ARG A 12 17.76 24.84 4.65
C ARG A 12 18.64 23.62 4.94
N ARG A 13 18.35 22.94 6.07
CA ARG A 13 18.97 21.65 6.36
C ARG A 13 18.73 20.70 5.18
N PRO A 14 19.75 19.92 4.75
CA PRO A 14 19.56 18.95 3.69
C PRO A 14 18.40 18.03 4.07
N SER A 15 17.55 17.70 3.08
CA SER A 15 16.41 16.82 3.31
C SER A 15 16.90 15.52 3.95
N PRO A 16 16.25 15.04 5.03
CA PRO A 16 16.65 13.80 5.66
C PRO A 16 16.61 12.68 4.64
N LYS A 17 17.59 11.77 4.71
CA LYS A 17 17.65 10.62 3.82
C LYS A 17 16.33 9.83 3.98
N PRO A 18 15.64 9.48 2.88
CA PRO A 18 14.39 8.73 2.96
C PRO A 18 14.62 7.44 3.74
N MET A 19 13.80 7.22 4.77
CA MET A 19 13.85 6.03 5.59
C MET A 19 13.37 4.85 4.75
N GLN A 20 14.23 3.84 4.59
CA GLN A 20 13.88 2.63 3.86
C GLN A 20 12.99 1.76 4.75
N VAL A 21 11.70 2.03 4.72
CA VAL A 21 10.67 1.13 5.24
C VAL A 21 10.40 0.03 4.20
N ASP A 22 10.28 -1.22 4.65
CA ASP A 22 9.96 -2.36 3.79
C ASP A 22 8.49 -2.31 3.33
N LEU A 23 8.15 -1.43 2.37
CA LEU A 23 6.80 -1.26 1.81
C LEU A 23 6.23 -2.58 1.30
N ARG A 24 7.06 -3.40 0.65
CA ARG A 24 6.69 -4.76 0.21
C ARG A 24 6.11 -5.61 1.34
N LYS A 25 6.71 -5.61 2.54
CA LYS A 25 6.23 -6.44 3.65
C LYS A 25 4.86 -5.94 4.13
N ALA A 26 4.69 -4.63 4.23
CA ALA A 26 3.41 -4.02 4.60
C ALA A 26 2.30 -4.34 3.59
N PHE A 27 2.59 -4.22 2.29
CA PHE A 27 1.61 -4.53 1.23
C PHE A 27 1.27 -6.02 1.15
N ILE A 28 2.23 -6.93 1.35
CA ILE A 28 1.95 -8.37 1.42
C ILE A 28 1.03 -8.69 2.60
N LEU A 29 1.32 -8.13 3.78
CA LEU A 29 0.49 -8.36 4.97
C LEU A 29 -0.94 -7.84 4.76
N GLY A 30 -1.09 -6.62 4.24
CA GLY A 30 -2.39 -6.05 3.92
C GLY A 30 -3.17 -6.87 2.89
N THR A 31 -2.53 -7.22 1.78
CA THR A 31 -3.16 -8.00 0.69
C THR A 31 -3.52 -9.41 1.13
N GLY A 32 -2.66 -10.06 1.93
CA GLY A 32 -2.93 -11.37 2.53
C GLY A 32 -4.16 -11.33 3.43
N LEU A 33 -4.27 -10.30 4.29
CA LEU A 33 -5.43 -10.12 5.16
C LEU A 33 -6.73 -9.92 4.35
N TRP A 34 -6.69 -9.07 3.31
CA TRP A 34 -7.83 -8.87 2.41
C TRP A 34 -8.22 -10.15 1.66
N THR A 35 -7.24 -10.98 1.28
CA THR A 35 -7.48 -12.26 0.60
C THR A 35 -8.18 -13.24 1.52
N ILE A 36 -7.75 -13.33 2.79
CA ILE A 36 -8.39 -14.17 3.80
C ILE A 36 -9.84 -13.71 4.02
N ALA A 37 -10.06 -12.40 4.18
CA ALA A 37 -11.40 -11.84 4.34
C ALA A 37 -12.30 -12.15 3.14
N LEU A 38 -11.76 -12.04 1.92
CA LEU A 38 -12.47 -12.38 0.69
C LEU A 38 -12.91 -13.85 0.66
N VAL A 39 -12.00 -14.77 1.00
CA VAL A 39 -12.32 -16.21 1.05
C VAL A 39 -13.45 -16.48 2.04
N VAL A 40 -13.39 -15.89 3.23
CA VAL A 40 -14.44 -16.03 4.25
C VAL A 40 -15.77 -15.47 3.75
N CYS A 41 -15.77 -14.30 3.10
CA CYS A 41 -16.99 -13.72 2.53
C CYS A 41 -17.61 -14.58 1.42
N ILE A 42 -16.79 -15.16 0.53
CA ILE A 42 -17.28 -16.07 -0.52
C ILE A 42 -17.91 -17.32 0.09
N CYS A 43 -17.23 -17.94 1.07
CA CYS A 43 -17.77 -19.10 1.77
C CYS A 43 -19.12 -18.76 2.43
N CYS A 44 -19.20 -17.67 3.19
CA CYS A 44 -20.44 -17.25 3.82
C CYS A 44 -21.56 -16.92 2.83
N TRP A 45 -21.24 -16.35 1.66
CA TRP A 45 -22.23 -16.13 0.62
C TRP A 45 -22.79 -17.46 0.07
N GLN A 46 -21.91 -18.42 -0.20
CA GLN A 46 -22.31 -19.72 -0.77
C GLN A 46 -23.24 -20.52 0.15
N PHE A 47 -23.06 -20.44 1.48
CA PHE A 47 -23.92 -21.15 2.44
C PHE A 47 -25.13 -20.33 2.90
N GLY A 48 -25.00 -19.00 2.96
CA GLY A 48 -26.02 -18.13 3.56
C GLY A 48 -27.01 -17.53 2.58
N HIS A 49 -26.73 -17.51 1.26
CA HIS A 49 -27.57 -16.88 0.21
C HIS A 49 -28.03 -15.44 0.53
N ASN A 50 -27.29 -14.74 1.39
CA ASN A 50 -27.66 -13.44 1.90
C ASN A 50 -27.11 -12.33 1.00
N LEU A 51 -28.00 -11.42 0.57
CA LEU A 51 -27.64 -10.30 -0.32
C LEU A 51 -26.56 -9.38 0.27
N TRP A 52 -26.50 -9.28 1.60
CA TRP A 52 -25.48 -8.52 2.33
C TRP A 52 -24.05 -9.03 2.08
N PHE A 53 -23.87 -10.36 2.00
CA PHE A 53 -22.56 -10.95 1.77
C PHE A 53 -22.07 -10.74 0.34
N ARG A 54 -22.98 -10.52 -0.62
CA ARG A 54 -22.60 -10.13 -1.98
C ARG A 54 -21.84 -8.81 -1.99
N THR A 55 -22.36 -7.79 -1.29
CA THR A 55 -21.71 -6.48 -1.21
C THR A 55 -20.38 -6.57 -0.46
N SER A 56 -20.33 -7.29 0.66
CA SER A 56 -19.08 -7.51 1.40
C SER A 56 -18.02 -8.24 0.57
N THR A 57 -18.42 -9.20 -0.27
CA THR A 57 -17.50 -9.91 -1.18
C THR A 57 -16.90 -8.96 -2.20
N VAL A 58 -17.70 -8.04 -2.78
CA VAL A 58 -17.22 -7.03 -3.73
C VAL A 58 -16.23 -6.07 -3.06
N ILE A 59 -16.49 -5.65 -1.82
CA ILE A 59 -15.58 -4.79 -1.05
C ILE A 59 -14.27 -5.52 -0.75
N CYS A 60 -14.32 -6.80 -0.37
CA CYS A 60 -13.10 -7.56 -0.14
C CYS A 60 -12.32 -7.77 -1.44
N ALA A 61 -13.01 -8.02 -2.55
CA ALA A 61 -12.41 -8.11 -3.88
C ALA A 61 -11.72 -6.83 -4.30
N SER A 62 -12.32 -5.66 -4.09
CA SER A 62 -11.67 -4.38 -4.38
C SER A 62 -10.44 -4.17 -3.50
N GLY A 63 -10.49 -4.52 -2.21
CA GLY A 63 -9.34 -4.48 -1.31
C GLY A 63 -8.17 -5.35 -1.78
N VAL A 64 -8.43 -6.58 -2.25
CA VAL A 64 -7.42 -7.45 -2.85
C VAL A 64 -6.84 -6.85 -4.13
N VAL A 65 -7.69 -6.33 -5.02
CA VAL A 65 -7.25 -5.73 -6.29
C VAL A 65 -6.35 -4.52 -6.04
N ILE A 66 -6.73 -3.62 -5.12
CA ILE A 66 -5.92 -2.46 -4.74
C ILE A 66 -4.58 -2.92 -4.14
N GLY A 67 -4.60 -3.91 -3.25
CA GLY A 67 -3.39 -4.48 -2.66
C GLY A 67 -2.42 -5.06 -3.70
N LEU A 68 -2.93 -5.79 -4.68
CA LEU A 68 -2.15 -6.33 -5.80
C LEU A 68 -1.57 -5.22 -6.69
N LEU A 69 -2.36 -4.18 -7.00
CA LEU A 69 -1.89 -3.04 -7.78
C LEU A 69 -0.74 -2.30 -7.07
N LEU A 70 -0.83 -2.09 -5.75
CA LEU A 70 0.24 -1.49 -4.95
C LEU A 70 1.49 -2.37 -4.90
N LEU A 71 1.33 -3.69 -4.83
CA LEU A 71 2.43 -4.65 -4.90
C LEU A 71 3.16 -4.62 -6.25
N VAL A 72 2.40 -4.53 -7.34
CA VAL A 72 2.93 -4.40 -8.70
C VAL A 72 3.65 -3.06 -8.85
N TRP A 73 3.05 -1.97 -8.37
CA TRP A 73 3.68 -0.66 -8.36
C TRP A 73 5.00 -0.65 -7.58
N GLU A 74 5.03 -1.21 -6.37
CA GLU A 74 6.25 -1.35 -5.54
C GLU A 74 7.33 -2.19 -6.25
N PHE A 75 6.94 -3.22 -7.01
CA PHE A 75 7.88 -4.01 -7.80
C PHE A 75 8.51 -3.17 -8.92
N PHE A 76 7.72 -2.34 -9.60
CA PHE A 76 8.21 -1.42 -10.64
C PHE A 76 9.04 -0.26 -10.06
N ASP A 77 8.59 0.39 -8.99
CA ASP A 77 9.31 1.49 -8.33
C ASP A 77 10.70 1.02 -7.85
N ARG A 78 10.78 -0.19 -7.28
CA ARG A 78 12.05 -0.84 -6.94
C ARG A 78 12.95 -1.12 -8.15
N SER A 79 12.37 -1.38 -9.30
CA SER A 79 13.12 -1.56 -10.54
C SER A 79 13.68 -0.24 -11.07
N ASP A 80 12.97 0.86 -10.82
CA ASP A 80 13.35 2.20 -11.28
C ASP A 80 14.45 2.83 -10.42
N TYR A 81 14.44 2.64 -9.10
CA TYR A 81 15.58 3.02 -8.25
C TYR A 81 16.90 2.39 -8.69
N ARG A 82 16.88 1.16 -9.22
CA ARG A 82 18.09 0.51 -9.76
C ARG A 82 18.53 1.09 -11.10
N ARG A 83 17.62 1.71 -11.86
CA ARG A 83 17.92 2.37 -13.14
C ARG A 83 18.43 3.79 -12.95
N LEU A 84 17.91 4.51 -11.96
CA LEU A 84 18.31 5.89 -11.60
C LEU A 84 19.64 5.97 -10.84
N GLY A 85 20.19 4.84 -10.38
CA GLY A 85 21.51 4.75 -9.75
C GLY A 85 22.68 4.57 -10.72
N LYS A 86 22.45 4.78 -12.03
CA LYS A 86 23.50 4.89 -13.05
C LYS A 86 23.68 6.36 -13.46
#